data_AF-A0AA51H4E3-F1
#
_entry.id   AF-A0AA51H4E3-F1
#
_cell.length_a   1.000
_cell.length_b   1.000
_cell.length_c   1.000
_cell.angle_alpha   90.00
_cell.angle_beta   90.00
_cell.angle_gamma   90.00
#
_symmetry.space_group_name_H-M   'P 1'
#
loop_
_entity.id
_entity.type
_entity.pdbx_description
1 polymer ?
#
loop_
_entity_poly.entity_id
_entity_poly.type
_entity_poly.pdbx_seq_one_letter_code
_entity_poly.pdbx_strand_id
1 'polypeptide(L)'
;MPEEALEIIDDFLRLNKAKFNIEYVTFLEAVTIIGSSYPPYEKFQSASRFVLRDLTWDNFTKLAGLIAKRPPGSVFTGISMYALGGRVSEVETDATAFFYRNAQYIIWLETTWEEQQYAEVNRDWIKN
;
A
#
# COMPACT_ATOMS: atom_id res chain seq x y z
N MET A 1 10.76 -15.47 18.01
CA MET A 1 9.73 -15.74 19.05
C MET A 1 8.67 -14.63 18.97
N PRO A 2 7.41 -14.87 19.41
CA PRO A 2 6.34 -13.87 19.42
C PRO A 2 6.75 -12.47 19.90
N GLU A 3 7.61 -12.40 20.92
CA GLU A 3 8.09 -11.15 21.51
C GLU A 3 8.90 -10.28 20.54
N GLU A 4 9.84 -10.86 19.78
CA GLU A 4 10.65 -10.12 18.78
C GLU A 4 9.76 -9.48 17.70
N ALA A 5 8.67 -10.15 17.32
CA ALA A 5 7.73 -9.62 16.34
C ALA A 5 6.95 -8.42 16.90
N LEU A 6 6.60 -8.44 18.19
CA LEU A 6 5.95 -7.32 18.87
C LEU A 6 6.90 -6.13 19.03
N GLU A 7 8.19 -6.38 19.31
CA GLU A 7 9.20 -5.32 19.38
C GLU A 7 9.35 -4.59 18.03
N ILE A 8 9.33 -5.32 16.91
CA ILE A 8 9.43 -4.73 15.56
C ILE A 8 8.26 -3.78 15.25
N ILE A 9 7.07 -4.06 15.78
CA ILE A 9 5.86 -3.27 15.48
C ILE A 9 5.48 -2.28 16.60
N ASP A 10 6.28 -2.16 17.66
CA ASP A 10 5.97 -1.38 18.86
C ASP A 10 5.62 0.09 18.54
N ASP A 11 6.33 0.72 17.61
CA ASP A 11 6.03 2.08 17.14
C ASP A 11 4.62 2.19 16.56
N PHE A 12 4.13 1.16 15.87
CA PHE A 12 2.75 1.12 15.38
C PHE A 12 1.77 0.95 16.53
N LEU A 13 2.07 0.11 17.52
CA LEU A 13 1.21 -0.16 18.67
C LEU A 13 0.97 1.09 19.54
N ARG A 14 1.90 2.06 19.50
CA ARG A 14 1.82 3.33 20.23
C ARG A 14 1.01 4.41 19.52
N LEU A 15 0.54 4.17 18.29
CA LEU A 15 -0.25 5.15 17.55
C LEU A 15 -1.62 5.40 18.22
N ASN A 16 -1.86 6.66 18.57
CA ASN A 16 -3.12 7.07 19.19
C ASN A 16 -4.31 6.82 18.24
N LYS A 17 -5.39 6.25 18.76
CA LYS A 17 -6.63 5.86 18.04
C LYS A 17 -6.51 4.68 17.07
N ALA A 18 -5.33 4.09 16.90
CA ALA A 18 -5.20 2.85 16.13
C ALA A 18 -5.87 1.69 16.88
N LYS A 19 -6.52 0.80 16.13
CA LYS A 19 -7.08 -0.46 16.64
C LYS A 19 -6.27 -1.59 16.04
N PHE A 20 -5.82 -2.51 16.90
CA PHE A 20 -5.00 -3.63 16.49
C PHE A 20 -5.78 -4.93 16.69
N ASN A 21 -5.65 -5.83 15.72
CA ASN A 21 -6.00 -7.23 15.86
C ASN A 21 -4.76 -8.04 15.48
N ILE A 22 -4.16 -8.75 16.44
CA ILE A 22 -2.91 -9.49 16.25
C ILE A 22 -3.21 -10.95 16.54
N GLU A 23 -2.98 -11.79 15.55
CA GLU A 23 -3.26 -13.22 15.61
C GLU A 23 -2.01 -14.01 15.20
N TYR A 24 -1.78 -15.12 15.90
CA TYR A 24 -0.74 -16.08 15.54
C TYR A 24 -1.34 -17.15 14.65
N VAL A 25 -0.88 -17.20 13.41
CA VAL A 25 -1.33 -18.18 12.41
C VAL A 25 -0.12 -18.79 11.72
N THR A 26 -0.30 -19.96 11.12
CA THR A 26 0.73 -20.55 10.26
C THR A 26 0.89 -19.74 8.97
N PHE A 27 2.02 -19.91 8.28
CA PHE A 27 2.26 -19.25 7.00
C PHE A 27 1.16 -19.53 5.97
N LEU A 28 0.71 -20.79 5.85
CA LEU A 28 -0.33 -21.17 4.89
C LEU A 28 -1.68 -20.53 5.22
N GLU A 29 -2.05 -20.48 6.50
CA GLU A 29 -3.26 -19.80 6.94
C GLU A 29 -3.19 -18.31 6.64
N ALA A 30 -2.06 -17.64 6.95
CA ALA A 30 -1.88 -16.22 6.64
C ALA A 30 -2.08 -15.93 5.14
N VAL A 31 -1.46 -16.72 4.26
CA VAL A 31 -1.61 -16.59 2.80
C VAL A 31 -3.06 -16.82 2.37
N THR A 32 -3.75 -17.79 2.99
CA THR A 32 -5.16 -18.11 2.69
C THR A 32 -6.10 -17.00 3.14
N ILE A 33 -5.88 -16.43 4.33
CA ILE A 33 -6.67 -15.31 4.86
C ILE A 33 -6.53 -14.10 3.94
N ILE A 34 -5.30 -13.73 3.58
CA ILE A 34 -5.04 -12.60 2.67
C ILE A 34 -5.68 -12.87 1.30
N GLY A 35 -5.47 -14.05 0.72
CA GLY A 35 -6.00 -14.40 -0.59
C GLY A 35 -7.52 -14.41 -0.66
N SER A 36 -8.20 -14.85 0.41
CA SER A 36 -9.67 -14.92 0.46
C SER A 36 -10.34 -13.55 0.64
N SER A 37 -9.59 -12.51 1.00
CA SER A 37 -10.12 -11.15 1.12
C SER A 37 -10.39 -10.45 -0.22
N TYR A 38 -9.79 -10.95 -1.32
CA TYR A 38 -9.95 -10.32 -2.63
C TYR A 38 -11.29 -10.73 -3.28
N PRO A 39 -12.09 -9.75 -3.74
CA PRO A 39 -13.29 -10.06 -4.50
C PRO A 39 -12.94 -10.66 -5.88
N PRO A 40 -13.87 -11.35 -6.55
CA PRO A 40 -13.64 -11.92 -7.88
C PRO A 40 -13.31 -10.88 -8.96
N TYR A 41 -13.82 -9.65 -8.81
CA TYR A 41 -13.56 -8.52 -9.71
C TYR A 41 -13.85 -7.19 -9.03
N GLU A 42 -13.18 -6.14 -9.48
CA GLU A 42 -13.42 -4.75 -9.10
C GLU A 42 -13.21 -3.82 -10.30
N LYS A 43 -13.89 -2.66 -10.31
CA LYS A 43 -13.49 -1.56 -11.19
C LYS A 43 -12.62 -0.62 -10.38
N PHE A 44 -11.36 -0.54 -10.77
CA PHE A 44 -10.38 0.27 -10.06
C PHE A 44 -9.46 1.01 -11.03
N GLN A 45 -8.81 2.03 -10.51
CA GLN A 45 -7.68 2.68 -11.16
C GLN A 45 -6.62 2.92 -10.09
N SER A 46 -5.37 2.66 -10.44
CA SER A 46 -4.24 2.89 -9.55
C SER A 46 -3.10 3.60 -10.25
N ALA A 47 -2.21 4.16 -9.43
CA ALA A 47 -0.89 4.63 -9.81
C ALA A 47 0.11 4.16 -8.76
N SER A 48 1.30 3.76 -9.19
CA SER A 48 2.34 3.27 -8.28
C SER A 48 3.71 3.81 -8.61
N ARG A 49 4.58 3.85 -7.59
CA ARG A 49 5.97 4.29 -7.71
C ARG A 49 6.89 3.53 -6.76
N PHE A 50 8.10 3.28 -7.24
CA PHE A 50 9.24 2.86 -6.43
C PHE A 50 9.83 4.08 -5.73
N VAL A 51 9.98 4.00 -4.40
CA VAL A 51 10.48 5.10 -3.60
C VAL A 51 11.98 4.93 -3.38
N LEU A 52 12.76 5.80 -4.04
CA LEU A 52 14.22 5.81 -3.98
C LEU A 52 14.79 6.78 -2.93
N ARG A 53 13.94 7.63 -2.36
CA ARG A 53 14.32 8.66 -1.38
C ARG A 53 13.17 8.87 -0.40
N ASP A 54 13.52 9.31 0.81
CA ASP A 54 12.55 9.53 1.86
C ASP A 54 11.50 10.58 1.44
N LEU A 55 10.24 10.32 1.81
CA LEU A 55 9.18 11.29 1.64
C LEU A 55 9.33 12.41 2.67
N THR A 56 9.13 13.64 2.22
CA THR A 56 9.10 14.80 3.12
C THR A 56 7.75 14.89 3.84
N TRP A 57 7.70 15.64 4.93
CA TRP A 57 6.43 15.93 5.63
C TRP A 57 5.35 16.53 4.71
N ASP A 58 5.76 17.38 3.76
CA ASP A 58 4.87 17.94 2.74
C ASP A 58 4.28 16.84 1.84
N ASN A 59 5.09 15.84 1.45
CA ASN A 59 4.60 14.70 0.69
C ASN A 59 3.57 13.88 1.47
N PHE A 60 3.83 13.58 2.75
CA PHE A 60 2.88 12.85 3.60
C PHE A 60 1.57 13.62 3.75
N THR A 61 1.63 14.93 3.99
CA THR A 61 0.43 15.76 4.15
C THR A 61 -0.41 15.81 2.87
N LYS A 62 0.24 15.92 1.70
CA LYS A 62 -0.44 15.89 0.41
C LYS A 62 -1.10 14.55 0.13
N LEU A 63 -0.39 13.45 0.37
CA LEU A 63 -0.90 12.10 0.19
C LEU A 63 -2.10 11.82 1.11
N ALA A 64 -1.98 12.17 2.40
CA ALA A 64 -3.08 12.05 3.36
C ALA A 64 -4.28 12.92 2.98
N GLY A 65 -4.04 14.16 2.52
CA GLY A 65 -5.09 15.08 2.07
C GLY A 65 -5.82 14.59 0.82
N LEU A 66 -5.10 13.92 -0.10
CA LEU A 66 -5.66 13.34 -1.31
C LEU A 66 -6.63 12.20 -0.97
N ILE A 67 -6.23 11.24 -0.13
CA ILE A 67 -7.13 10.12 0.26
C ILE A 67 -8.24 10.54 1.24
N ALA A 68 -8.08 11.64 1.97
CA ALA A 68 -9.14 12.18 2.81
C ALA A 68 -10.37 12.65 2.01
N LYS A 69 -10.21 12.92 0.71
CA LYS A 69 -11.26 13.38 -0.19
C LYS A 69 -11.45 12.40 -1.35
N ARG A 70 -12.34 11.44 -1.14
CA ARG A 70 -12.72 10.46 -2.16
C ARG A 70 -13.40 11.12 -3.36
N PRO A 71 -13.14 10.68 -4.60
CA PRO A 71 -13.89 11.13 -5.77
C PRO A 71 -15.34 10.60 -5.72
N PRO A 72 -16.29 11.28 -6.38
CA PRO A 72 -17.68 10.84 -6.45
C PRO A 72 -17.82 9.38 -6.90
N GLY A 73 -18.71 8.64 -6.22
CA GLY A 73 -19.00 7.24 -6.52
C GLY A 73 -17.89 6.24 -6.19
N SER A 74 -16.75 6.69 -5.63
CA SER A 74 -15.74 5.80 -5.07
C SER A 74 -16.25 5.12 -3.80
N VAL A 75 -16.14 3.80 -3.77
CA VAL A 75 -16.40 2.99 -2.57
C VAL A 75 -15.15 2.88 -1.69
N PHE A 76 -13.97 3.03 -2.29
CA PHE A 76 -12.69 2.93 -1.61
C PHE A 76 -11.64 3.82 -2.28
N THR A 77 -10.83 4.51 -1.48
CA THR A 77 -9.55 5.08 -1.89
C THR A 77 -8.50 4.72 -0.86
N GLY A 78 -7.30 4.39 -1.30
CA GLY A 78 -6.25 3.95 -0.40
C GLY A 78 -4.86 4.32 -0.88
N ILE A 79 -3.95 4.39 0.08
CA ILE A 79 -2.52 4.32 -0.18
C ILE A 79 -1.99 3.07 0.52
N SER A 80 -1.36 2.21 -0.26
CA SER A 80 -0.70 1.00 0.21
C SER A 80 0.81 1.18 0.07
N MET A 81 1.55 0.76 1.10
CA MET A 81 3.01 0.76 1.13
C MET A 81 3.50 -0.69 1.23
N TYR A 82 4.22 -1.15 0.22
CA TYR A 82 4.78 -2.50 0.21
C TYR A 82 6.27 -2.44 0.48
N ALA A 83 6.71 -3.16 1.52
CA ALA A 83 8.12 -3.28 1.85
C ALA A 83 8.93 -3.81 0.65
N LEU A 84 10.07 -3.17 0.38
CA LEU A 84 11.03 -3.56 -0.65
C LEU A 84 12.45 -3.37 -0.11
N GLY A 85 13.47 -3.75 -0.89
CA GLY A 85 14.87 -3.66 -0.49
C GLY A 85 15.35 -4.96 0.15
N GLY A 86 16.16 -4.86 1.22
CA GLY A 86 16.77 -6.02 1.87
C GLY A 86 17.58 -6.87 0.88
N ARG A 87 17.24 -8.15 0.74
CA ARG A 87 17.90 -9.04 -0.24
C ARG A 87 17.72 -8.58 -1.70
N VAL A 88 16.67 -7.82 -2.01
CA VAL A 88 16.47 -7.30 -3.38
C VAL A 88 17.55 -6.28 -3.75
N SER A 89 18.03 -5.49 -2.79
CA SER A 89 19.09 -4.48 -3.00
C SER A 89 20.51 -5.04 -3.04
N GLU A 90 20.70 -6.32 -2.72
CA GLU A 90 22.01 -6.99 -2.81
C GLU A 90 22.38 -7.37 -4.26
N VAL A 91 21.44 -7.25 -5.20
CA VAL A 91 21.64 -7.55 -6.62
C VAL A 91 21.85 -6.25 -7.39
N GLU A 92 22.87 -6.22 -8.25
CA GLU A 92 23.18 -5.07 -9.10
C GLU A 92 22.03 -4.68 -10.03
N THR A 93 21.89 -3.38 -10.32
CA THR A 93 20.77 -2.80 -11.08
C THR A 93 20.69 -3.28 -12.53
N ASP A 94 21.81 -3.71 -13.10
CA ASP A 94 21.95 -4.18 -14.48
C ASP A 94 22.02 -5.71 -14.60
N ALA A 95 22.00 -6.44 -13.48
CA ALA A 95 22.05 -7.91 -13.48
C ALA A 95 20.74 -8.56 -13.96
N THR A 96 19.61 -7.85 -13.93
CA THR A 96 18.32 -8.33 -14.46
C THR A 96 17.50 -7.19 -15.06
N ALA A 97 16.33 -7.51 -15.63
CA ALA A 97 15.38 -6.49 -16.10
C ALA A 97 14.70 -5.66 -14.98
N PHE A 98 14.92 -6.01 -13.70
CA PHE A 98 14.37 -5.25 -12.57
C PHE A 98 15.38 -4.20 -12.10
N PHE A 99 15.20 -2.97 -12.58
CA PHE A 99 16.11 -1.85 -12.35
C PHE A 99 16.05 -1.26 -10.92
N TYR A 100 14.89 -1.28 -10.27
CA TYR A 100 14.64 -0.55 -9.01
C TYR A 100 15.17 -1.28 -7.76
N ARG A 101 16.43 -1.76 -7.82
CA ARG A 101 17.10 -2.49 -6.73
C ARG A 101 17.25 -1.69 -5.45
N ASN A 102 17.45 -0.38 -5.60
CA ASN A 102 17.69 0.55 -4.49
C ASN A 102 16.41 1.22 -3.96
N ALA A 103 15.23 0.72 -4.33
CA ALA A 103 13.97 1.22 -3.81
C ALA A 103 13.71 0.71 -2.39
N GLN A 104 13.34 1.62 -1.49
CA GLN A 104 13.06 1.31 -0.09
C GLN A 104 11.69 0.62 0.08
N TYR A 105 10.71 1.03 -0.72
CA TYR A 105 9.35 0.49 -0.73
C TYR A 105 8.62 0.90 -2.02
N ILE A 106 7.45 0.30 -2.24
CA ILE A 106 6.52 0.68 -3.30
C ILE A 106 5.34 1.40 -2.68
N ILE A 107 4.97 2.56 -3.24
CA ILE A 107 3.70 3.21 -2.95
C ILE A 107 2.70 2.86 -4.05
N TRP A 108 1.48 2.55 -3.65
CA TRP A 108 0.35 2.28 -4.52
C TRP A 108 -0.84 3.13 -4.09
N LEU A 109 -1.26 4.06 -4.94
CA LEU A 109 -2.46 4.87 -4.76
C LEU A 109 -3.59 4.27 -5.60
N GLU A 110 -4.78 4.13 -5.02
CA GLU A 110 -5.91 3.55 -5.74
C GLU A 110 -7.26 4.15 -5.40
N THR A 111 -8.20 3.95 -6.32
CA THR A 111 -9.63 4.15 -6.10
C THR A 111 -10.43 3.02 -6.75
N THR A 112 -11.51 2.60 -6.10
CA THR A 112 -12.45 1.57 -6.56
C THR A 112 -13.86 2.15 -6.63
N TRP A 113 -14.62 1.78 -7.65
CA TRP A 113 -16.02 2.20 -7.85
C TRP A 113 -16.86 1.05 -8.41
N GLU A 114 -18.19 1.15 -8.27
CA GLU A 114 -19.11 0.12 -8.76
C GLU A 114 -19.85 0.56 -10.02
N GLU A 115 -20.46 1.75 -9.98
CA GLU A 115 -21.29 2.25 -11.08
C GLU A 115 -20.43 2.84 -12.22
N GLN A 116 -20.72 2.44 -13.45
CA GLN A 116 -19.91 2.82 -14.62
C GLN A 116 -19.86 4.33 -14.87
N GLN A 117 -20.91 5.06 -14.48
CA GLN A 117 -20.97 6.51 -14.65
C GLN A 117 -19.86 7.26 -13.90
N TYR A 118 -19.30 6.68 -12.83
CA TYR A 118 -18.21 7.29 -12.06
C TYR A 118 -16.80 6.94 -12.55
N ALA A 119 -16.69 6.15 -13.63
CA ALA A 119 -15.39 5.67 -14.07
C ALA A 119 -14.44 6.78 -14.52
N GLU A 120 -14.95 7.83 -15.18
CA GLU A 120 -14.11 8.94 -15.66
C GLU A 120 -13.59 9.79 -14.50
N VAL A 121 -14.48 10.22 -13.60
CA VAL A 121 -14.08 11.05 -12.44
C VAL A 121 -13.08 10.34 -11.52
N ASN A 122 -13.18 9.01 -11.37
CA ASN A 122 -12.23 8.22 -10.61
C ASN A 122 -10.86 8.11 -11.31
N ARG A 123 -10.84 7.92 -12.63
CA ARG A 123 -9.59 7.91 -13.40
C ARG A 123 -8.89 9.26 -13.37
N ASP A 124 -9.64 10.35 -13.42
CA ASP A 124 -9.05 11.69 -13.37
C ASP A 124 -8.51 12.03 -11.98
N TRP A 125 -9.18 11.58 -10.91
CA TRP A 125 -8.66 11.72 -9.55
C TRP A 125 -7.26 11.11 -9.38
N ILE A 126 -6.97 9.95 -10.00
CA ILE A 126 -5.63 9.33 -9.97
C ILE A 126 -4.58 10.13 -10.74
N LYS A 127 -4.97 10.88 -11.78
CA LYS A 127 -4.03 11.64 -12.63
C LYS A 127 -3.63 13.00 -12.06
N ASN A 128 -4.39 13.53 -11.10
CA ASN A 128 -4.18 14.85 -10.50
C ASN A 128 -3.17 14.80 -9.36
#